data_AF-A0A162QFV3-F1
#
_entry.id   AF-A0A162QFV3-F1
#
_cell.length_a   1.000
_cell.length_b   1.000
_cell.length_c   1.000
_cell.angle_alpha   90.00
_cell.angle_beta   90.00
_cell.angle_gamma   90.00
#
_symmetry.space_group_name_H-M   'P 1'
#
loop_
_entity.id
_entity.type
_entity.pdbx_description
1 polymer ?
#
loop_
_entity_poly.entity_id
_entity_poly.type
_entity_poly.pdbx_seq_one_letter_code
_entity_poly.pdbx_strand_id
1 'polypeptide(L)'
;MDSLGETELQSTYIDPVLTPLLSNPQQNVVLRWANKNEEVSDIRPDAVISTIIQSKYGRPLGFGEVKPGNSSTSKHSLCMDTLRLATLSKDTIDHYSQDTCFAFQVNATLVLPCSLDNLDALTTKKNLCTLARVSSSFWNNSTIPPKSPMPPSPRVPISTLYQIIDKSHNKNAGTTSRY
;
A
#
# COMPACT_ATOMS: atom_id res chain seq x y z
N MET A 1 -3.33 -1.70 -28.17
CA MET A 1 -3.97 -0.98 -27.06
C MET A 1 -2.88 -0.61 -26.10
N ASP A 2 -2.72 0.68 -25.83
CA ASP A 2 -1.72 1.17 -24.88
C ASP A 2 -2.14 0.74 -23.47
N SER A 3 -1.16 0.28 -22.68
CA SER A 3 -1.42 -0.11 -21.29
C SER A 3 -1.68 1.13 -20.44
N LEU A 4 -2.71 1.08 -19.59
CA LEU A 4 -3.01 2.13 -18.60
C LEU A 4 -1.76 2.45 -17.77
N GLY A 5 -1.39 3.73 -17.69
CA GLY A 5 -0.25 4.18 -16.89
C GLY A 5 -0.53 4.13 -15.38
N GLU A 6 0.51 4.00 -14.56
CA GLU A 6 0.37 3.98 -13.09
C GLU A 6 -0.33 5.24 -12.57
N THR A 7 0.05 6.42 -13.07
CA THR A 7 -0.55 7.69 -12.65
C THR A 7 -2.03 7.80 -13.01
N GLU A 8 -2.41 7.35 -14.21
CA GLU A 8 -3.80 7.36 -14.64
C GLU A 8 -4.65 6.36 -13.84
N LEU A 9 -4.09 5.18 -13.57
CA LEU A 9 -4.68 4.19 -12.67
C LEU A 9 -4.94 4.79 -11.28
N GLN A 10 -3.92 5.43 -10.70
CA GLN A 10 -3.98 6.05 -9.39
C GLN A 10 -5.05 7.13 -9.33
N SER A 11 -4.97 8.15 -10.18
CA SER A 11 -5.82 9.34 -10.09
C SER A 11 -7.26 9.09 -10.54
N THR A 12 -7.47 8.23 -11.54
CA THR A 12 -8.79 8.07 -12.16
C THR A 12 -9.63 7.00 -11.46
N TYR A 13 -9.00 5.93 -10.96
CA TYR A 13 -9.74 4.76 -10.50
C TYR A 13 -9.52 4.42 -9.03
N ILE A 14 -8.29 4.60 -8.53
CA ILE A 14 -7.95 4.17 -7.16
C ILE A 14 -8.22 5.28 -6.16
N ASP A 15 -7.78 6.51 -6.43
CA ASP A 15 -7.98 7.65 -5.53
C ASP A 15 -9.46 7.89 -5.20
N PRO A 16 -10.40 7.88 -6.17
CA PRO A 16 -11.81 8.10 -5.87
C PRO A 16 -12.44 7.03 -4.96
N VAL A 17 -11.85 5.83 -4.90
CA VAL A 17 -12.32 4.74 -4.04
C VAL A 17 -11.66 4.80 -2.67
N LEU A 18 -10.35 5.02 -2.60
CA LEU A 18 -9.59 4.95 -1.35
C LEU A 18 -9.66 6.24 -0.53
N THR A 19 -9.68 7.40 -1.17
CA THR A 19 -9.71 8.69 -0.48
C THR A 19 -10.92 8.80 0.47
N PRO A 20 -12.16 8.47 0.06
CA PRO A 20 -13.31 8.49 0.97
C PRO A 20 -13.22 7.48 2.13
N LEU A 21 -12.45 6.41 1.98
CA LEU A 21 -12.34 5.36 2.99
C LEU A 21 -11.26 5.66 4.04
N LEU A 22 -10.18 6.32 3.64
CA LEU A 22 -8.93 6.42 4.39
C LEU A 22 -8.46 7.87 4.65
N SER A 23 -9.15 8.87 4.11
CA SER A 23 -8.86 10.28 4.33
C SER A 23 -10.03 10.99 4.99
N ASN A 24 -9.71 11.84 5.96
CA ASN A 24 -10.65 12.79 6.52
C ASN A 24 -9.86 14.01 7.03
N PRO A 25 -9.79 15.11 6.27
CA PRO A 25 -9.11 16.33 6.69
C PRO A 25 -9.65 16.91 8.00
N GLN A 26 -10.94 16.72 8.31
CA GLN A 26 -11.52 17.17 9.58
C GLN A 26 -10.98 16.39 10.78
N GLN A 27 -10.51 15.17 10.55
CA GLN A 27 -9.83 14.33 11.54
C GLN A 27 -8.30 14.39 11.39
N ASN A 28 -7.79 15.34 10.59
CA ASN A 28 -6.36 15.52 10.32
C ASN A 28 -5.69 14.26 9.74
N VAL A 29 -6.36 13.53 8.86
CA VAL A 29 -5.80 12.36 8.18
C VAL A 29 -5.98 12.49 6.67
N VAL A 30 -4.93 12.18 5.91
CA VAL A 30 -4.93 12.28 4.44
C VAL A 30 -4.17 11.13 3.80
N LEU A 31 -4.78 10.52 2.79
CA LEU A 31 -4.14 9.68 1.78
C LEU A 31 -3.46 10.60 0.76
N ARG A 32 -2.17 10.36 0.53
CA ARG A 32 -1.38 11.08 -0.47
C ARG A 32 -0.58 10.09 -1.31
N TRP A 33 -0.42 10.42 -2.58
CA TRP A 33 0.48 9.71 -3.49
C TRP A 33 1.90 10.28 -3.31
N ALA A 34 2.88 9.42 -3.15
CA ALA A 34 4.25 9.85 -2.89
C ALA A 34 4.81 10.57 -4.13
N ASN A 35 5.41 11.74 -3.93
CA ASN A 35 6.06 12.50 -5.00
C ASN A 35 7.54 12.09 -5.14
N LYS A 36 8.06 12.03 -6.38
CA LYS A 36 9.46 11.65 -6.67
C LYS A 36 10.48 12.61 -6.06
N ASN A 37 10.08 13.84 -5.78
CA ASN A 37 11.00 14.91 -5.39
C ASN A 37 11.00 15.23 -3.88
N GLU A 38 10.16 14.56 -3.08
CA GLU A 38 9.91 14.97 -1.68
C GLU A 38 10.38 13.96 -0.62
N GLU A 39 10.65 12.70 -0.97
CA GLU A 39 10.92 11.65 0.02
C GLU A 39 12.40 11.27 0.10
N VAL A 40 12.97 11.35 1.32
CA VAL A 40 14.39 11.15 1.65
C VAL A 40 14.72 9.70 2.07
N SER A 41 13.72 8.81 2.04
CA SER A 41 13.85 7.41 2.48
C SER A 41 14.40 6.50 1.37
N ASP A 42 15.25 5.54 1.75
CA ASP A 42 15.74 4.46 0.88
C ASP A 42 14.59 3.57 0.35
N ILE A 43 13.44 3.59 1.03
CA ILE A 43 12.24 2.86 0.66
C ILE A 43 11.11 3.85 0.47
N ARG A 44 10.56 3.89 -0.75
CA ARG A 44 9.46 4.77 -1.11
C ARG A 44 8.23 3.96 -1.51
N PRO A 45 7.11 4.09 -0.78
CA PRO A 45 5.83 3.55 -1.20
C PRO A 45 5.20 4.44 -2.29
N ASP A 46 4.22 3.91 -3.02
CA ASP A 46 3.43 4.70 -3.98
C ASP A 46 2.44 5.64 -3.28
N ALA A 47 1.91 5.23 -2.14
CA ALA A 47 0.98 6.01 -1.33
C ALA A 47 1.31 5.98 0.15
N VAL A 48 0.95 7.06 0.85
CA VAL A 48 1.07 7.17 2.30
C VAL A 48 -0.22 7.75 2.87
N ILE A 49 -0.75 7.14 3.92
CA ILE A 49 -1.80 7.71 4.75
C ILE A 49 -1.10 8.39 5.92
N SER A 50 -1.22 9.71 6.04
CA SER A 50 -0.51 10.50 7.05
C SER A 50 -1.46 11.30 7.90
N THR A 51 -1.06 11.53 9.16
CA THR A 51 -1.67 12.61 9.95
C THR A 51 -1.26 13.98 9.40
N ILE A 52 -2.06 15.02 9.68
CA ILE A 52 -1.75 16.41 9.37
C ILE A 52 -1.56 17.15 10.70
N ILE A 53 -0.43 17.84 10.84
CA ILE A 53 -0.14 18.66 12.02
C ILE A 53 0.37 20.01 11.53
N GLN A 54 -0.36 21.09 11.82
CA GLN A 54 0.03 22.47 11.44
C GLN A 54 0.38 22.60 9.94
N SER A 55 -0.48 22.03 9.08
CA SER A 55 -0.29 22.02 7.62
C SER A 55 0.97 21.28 7.13
N LYS A 56 1.55 20.41 7.96
CA LYS A 56 2.64 19.49 7.59
C LYS A 56 2.19 18.05 7.76
N TYR A 57 2.79 17.15 6.99
CA TYR A 57 2.59 15.72 7.18
C TYR A 57 3.24 15.29 8.49
N GLY A 58 2.42 14.71 9.36
CA GLY A 58 2.85 14.10 10.61
C GLY A 58 3.25 12.65 10.42
N ARG A 59 3.03 11.82 11.45
CA ARG A 59 3.35 10.40 11.40
C ARG A 59 2.50 9.69 10.33
N PRO A 60 3.09 8.70 9.61
CA PRO A 60 2.33 7.78 8.78
C PRO A 60 1.38 6.92 9.64
N LEU A 61 0.22 6.61 9.08
CA LEU A 61 -0.76 5.64 9.58
C LEU A 61 -0.85 4.42 8.67
N GLY A 62 -0.32 4.52 7.45
CA GLY A 62 -0.33 3.43 6.50
C GLY A 62 0.33 3.74 5.18
N PHE A 63 0.49 2.71 4.36
CA PHE A 63 1.22 2.73 3.09
C PHE A 63 0.48 1.97 1.99
N GLY A 64 0.73 2.35 0.74
CA GLY A 64 0.14 1.71 -0.44
C GLY A 64 1.15 1.50 -1.57
N GLU A 65 0.96 0.41 -2.31
CA GLU A 65 1.68 0.07 -3.54
C GLU A 65 0.68 -0.16 -4.68
N VAL A 66 0.97 0.33 -5.88
CA VAL A 66 0.09 0.21 -7.05
C VAL A 66 0.86 -0.34 -8.23
N LYS A 67 0.29 -1.36 -8.88
CA LYS A 67 0.83 -1.94 -10.11
C LYS A 67 -0.25 -2.04 -11.19
N PRO A 68 0.05 -1.66 -12.45
CA PRO A 68 -0.92 -1.58 -13.53
C PRO A 68 -1.37 -2.95 -14.07
N GLY A 69 -0.87 -4.07 -13.52
CA GLY A 69 -1.33 -5.42 -13.89
C GLY A 69 -0.97 -5.84 -15.32
N ASN A 70 -0.07 -5.12 -15.99
CA ASN A 70 0.39 -5.43 -17.34
C ASN A 70 1.47 -6.54 -17.34
N SER A 71 2.03 -6.85 -18.51
CA SER A 71 3.05 -7.91 -18.67
C SER A 71 4.31 -7.74 -17.81
N SER A 72 4.56 -6.56 -17.25
CA SER A 72 5.67 -6.32 -16.31
C SER A 72 5.33 -6.67 -14.85
N THR A 73 4.05 -6.86 -14.51
CA THR A 73 3.60 -7.21 -13.15
C THR A 73 3.74 -8.72 -12.92
N SER A 74 4.90 -9.13 -12.41
CA SER A 74 5.15 -10.52 -12.04
C SER A 74 4.76 -10.81 -10.57
N LYS A 75 4.51 -12.08 -10.23
CA LYS A 75 4.32 -12.51 -8.83
C LYS A 75 5.51 -12.12 -7.95
N HIS A 76 6.72 -12.15 -8.51
CA HIS A 76 7.93 -11.70 -7.83
C HIS A 76 7.87 -10.20 -7.53
N SER A 77 7.50 -9.35 -8.49
CA SER A 77 7.35 -7.90 -8.25
C SER A 77 6.31 -7.58 -7.18
N LEU A 78 5.15 -8.27 -7.19
CA LEU A 78 4.13 -8.09 -6.16
C LEU A 78 4.60 -8.51 -4.76
N CYS A 79 5.41 -9.56 -4.67
CA CYS A 79 6.04 -10.00 -3.43
C CYS A 79 7.03 -8.97 -2.90
N MET A 80 7.81 -8.35 -3.78
CA MET A 80 8.75 -7.29 -3.42
C MET A 80 8.03 -6.06 -2.86
N ASP A 81 6.92 -5.65 -3.48
CA ASP A 81 6.06 -4.57 -2.99
C ASP A 81 5.40 -4.92 -1.64
N THR A 82 4.95 -6.17 -1.46
CA THR A 82 4.44 -6.64 -0.16
C THR A 82 5.49 -6.54 0.94
N LEU A 83 6.74 -6.90 0.63
CA LEU A 83 7.86 -6.81 1.56
C LEU A 83 8.20 -5.36 1.91
N ARG A 84 8.14 -4.44 0.94
CA ARG A 84 8.28 -2.99 1.18
C ARG A 84 7.23 -2.51 2.16
N LEU A 85 5.96 -2.82 1.92
CA LEU A 85 4.85 -2.45 2.79
C LEU A 85 5.05 -3.01 4.21
N ALA A 86 5.44 -4.27 4.35
CA ALA A 86 5.70 -4.88 5.65
C ALA A 86 6.86 -4.20 6.39
N THR A 87 7.94 -3.86 5.67
CA THR A 87 9.11 -3.17 6.23
C THR A 87 8.74 -1.77 6.71
N LEU A 88 8.08 -0.97 5.86
CA LEU A 88 7.60 0.37 6.19
C LEU A 88 6.62 0.35 7.37
N SER A 89 5.69 -0.61 7.37
CA SER A 89 4.71 -0.78 8.44
C SER A 89 5.38 -1.08 9.78
N LYS A 90 6.33 -2.03 9.79
CA LYS A 90 7.09 -2.37 10.99
C LYS A 90 7.91 -1.18 11.49
N ASP A 91 8.64 -0.51 10.61
CA ASP A 91 9.46 0.64 10.96
C ASP A 91 8.60 1.77 11.55
N THR A 92 7.40 1.97 11.02
CA THR A 92 6.44 2.96 11.52
C THR A 92 5.87 2.57 12.88
N ILE A 93 5.47 1.31 13.05
CA ILE A 93 4.99 0.76 14.33
C ILE A 93 6.06 0.95 15.41
N ASP A 94 7.30 0.56 15.12
CA ASP A 94 8.40 0.61 16.07
C ASP A 94 8.79 2.08 16.37
N HIS A 95 8.96 2.91 15.34
CA HIS A 95 9.42 4.31 15.49
C HIS A 95 8.39 5.19 16.19
N TYR A 96 7.11 5.04 15.84
CA TYR A 96 6.04 5.86 16.41
C TYR A 96 5.31 5.16 17.55
N SER A 97 5.68 3.94 17.95
CA SER A 97 5.00 3.18 19.01
C SER A 97 3.48 3.10 18.78
N GLN A 98 3.12 2.81 17.53
CA GLN A 98 1.73 2.63 17.10
C GLN A 98 1.32 1.17 17.22
N ASP A 99 0.06 0.92 17.59
CA ASP A 99 -0.44 -0.46 17.68
C ASP A 99 -0.71 -1.08 16.31
N THR A 100 -1.01 -0.25 15.30
CA THR A 100 -1.37 -0.71 13.97
C THR A 100 -0.80 0.21 12.91
N CYS A 101 -0.51 -0.36 11.73
CA CYS A 101 -0.21 0.37 10.52
C CYS A 101 -0.99 -0.27 9.36
N PHE A 102 -1.69 0.54 8.59
CA PHE A 102 -2.52 0.06 7.49
C PHE A 102 -1.67 -0.13 6.23
N ALA A 103 -1.82 -1.25 5.55
CA ALA A 103 -1.13 -1.48 4.28
C ALA A 103 -2.11 -1.98 3.22
N PHE A 104 -1.98 -1.46 1.99
CA PHE A 104 -2.75 -1.94 0.85
C PHE A 104 -1.87 -2.11 -0.39
N GLN A 105 -2.23 -3.08 -1.22
CA GLN A 105 -1.59 -3.29 -2.51
C GLN A 105 -2.67 -3.38 -3.59
N VAL A 106 -2.56 -2.55 -4.63
CA VAL A 106 -3.45 -2.56 -5.78
C VAL A 106 -2.76 -3.29 -6.92
N ASN A 107 -3.42 -4.34 -7.41
CA ASN A 107 -3.03 -5.01 -8.64
C ASN A 107 -4.15 -4.84 -9.68
N ALA A 108 -3.93 -3.98 -10.68
CA ALA A 108 -4.94 -3.62 -11.69
C ALA A 108 -5.18 -4.69 -12.77
N THR A 109 -5.12 -5.96 -12.38
CA THR A 109 -5.87 -7.03 -13.08
C THR A 109 -7.39 -6.85 -12.94
N LEU A 110 -7.83 -5.96 -12.04
CA LEU A 110 -9.22 -5.58 -11.88
C LEU A 110 -9.73 -4.95 -13.19
N VAL A 111 -10.65 -5.64 -13.87
CA VAL A 111 -11.42 -5.06 -14.97
C VAL A 111 -12.35 -4.01 -14.36
N LEU A 112 -11.97 -2.75 -14.52
CA LEU A 112 -12.81 -1.63 -14.12
C LEU A 112 -14.06 -1.61 -15.00
N PRO A 113 -15.25 -1.35 -14.43
CA PRO A 113 -16.46 -1.29 -15.21
C PRO A 113 -16.36 -0.19 -16.26
N CYS A 114 -16.43 -0.56 -17.54
CA CYS A 114 -16.43 0.38 -18.65
C CYS A 114 -17.77 1.13 -18.82
N SER A 115 -18.82 0.69 -18.11
CA SER A 115 -20.16 1.29 -18.11
C SER A 115 -20.88 0.97 -16.79
N LEU A 116 -21.99 1.66 -16.52
CA LEU A 116 -22.87 1.36 -15.38
C LEU A 116 -23.41 -0.07 -15.41
N ASP A 117 -23.53 -0.67 -16.59
CA ASP A 117 -24.03 -2.05 -16.75
C ASP A 117 -23.06 -3.10 -16.17
N ASN A 118 -21.80 -2.74 -15.99
CA ASN A 118 -20.76 -3.60 -15.40
C ASN A 118 -20.43 -3.23 -13.95
N LEU A 119 -21.11 -2.20 -13.41
CA LEU A 119 -20.82 -1.68 -12.08
C LEU A 119 -21.15 -2.70 -10.98
N ASP A 120 -22.08 -3.61 -11.25
CA ASP A 120 -22.50 -4.68 -10.36
C ASP A 120 -21.35 -5.61 -9.95
N ALA A 121 -20.40 -5.87 -10.86
CA ALA A 121 -19.19 -6.65 -10.59
C ALA A 121 -18.32 -6.04 -9.48
N LEU A 122 -18.30 -4.70 -9.39
CA LEU A 122 -17.54 -3.96 -8.38
C LEU A 122 -18.39 -3.66 -7.13
N THR A 123 -19.66 -3.31 -7.30
CA THR A 123 -20.56 -2.80 -6.25
C THR A 123 -21.43 -3.88 -5.62
N THR A 124 -20.97 -5.14 -5.66
CA THR A 124 -21.65 -6.22 -4.93
C THR A 124 -21.78 -5.86 -3.44
N LYS A 125 -22.89 -6.27 -2.81
CA LYS A 125 -23.09 -6.11 -1.35
C LYS A 125 -21.88 -6.61 -0.56
N LYS A 126 -21.26 -7.71 -0.99
CA LYS A 126 -20.06 -8.28 -0.37
C LYS A 126 -18.89 -7.31 -0.40
N ASN A 127 -18.61 -6.70 -1.56
CA ASN A 127 -17.50 -5.75 -1.70
C ASN A 127 -17.75 -4.50 -0.86
N LEU A 128 -18.95 -3.93 -0.94
CA LEU A 128 -19.32 -2.74 -0.17
C LEU A 128 -19.25 -2.99 1.35
N CYS A 129 -19.76 -4.13 1.84
CA CYS A 129 -19.62 -4.50 3.24
C CYS A 129 -18.15 -4.70 3.64
N THR A 130 -17.32 -5.24 2.75
CA THR A 130 -15.89 -5.42 3.00
C THR A 130 -15.18 -4.07 3.11
N LEU A 131 -15.42 -3.15 2.18
CA LEU A 131 -14.87 -1.78 2.21
C LEU A 131 -15.30 -1.03 3.46
N ALA A 132 -16.58 -1.13 3.85
CA ALA A 132 -17.08 -0.54 5.08
C ALA A 132 -16.35 -1.09 6.32
N ARG A 133 -16.16 -2.41 6.40
CA ARG A 133 -15.41 -3.04 7.51
C ARG A 133 -13.95 -2.61 7.54
N VAL A 134 -13.32 -2.50 6.37
CA VAL A 134 -11.93 -2.02 6.25
C VAL A 134 -11.82 -0.58 6.74
N SER A 135 -12.71 0.31 6.28
CA SER A 135 -12.73 1.71 6.72
C SER A 135 -12.97 1.82 8.22
N SER A 136 -13.98 1.14 8.78
CA SER A 136 -14.22 1.13 10.23
C SER A 136 -13.02 0.60 11.01
N SER A 137 -12.36 -0.45 10.52
CA SER A 137 -11.17 -0.99 11.18
C SER A 137 -10.01 0.00 11.15
N PHE A 138 -9.80 0.69 10.03
CA PHE A 138 -8.80 1.74 9.93
C PHE A 138 -9.06 2.86 10.95
N TRP A 139 -10.26 3.45 10.93
CA TRP A 139 -10.58 4.59 11.79
C TRP A 139 -10.55 4.25 13.29
N ASN A 140 -10.96 3.05 13.66
CA ASN A 140 -10.99 2.60 15.06
C ASN A 140 -9.60 2.28 15.63
N ASN A 141 -8.61 1.96 14.80
CA ASN A 141 -7.30 1.49 15.28
C ASN A 141 -6.15 2.47 14.98
N SER A 142 -6.19 3.16 13.85
CA SER A 142 -5.04 3.96 13.38
C SER A 142 -5.04 5.40 13.91
N THR A 143 -6.16 5.89 14.43
CA THR A 143 -6.26 7.26 15.01
C THR A 143 -5.88 7.32 16.49
N ILE A 144 -5.64 6.17 17.12
CA ILE A 144 -5.23 6.09 18.52
C ILE A 144 -3.88 6.81 18.70
N PRO A 145 -3.73 7.68 19.71
CA PRO A 145 -2.45 8.32 20.00
C PRO A 145 -1.34 7.30 20.24
N PRO A 146 -0.11 7.57 19.78
CA PRO A 146 1.01 6.67 19.97
C PRO A 146 1.33 6.51 21.46
N LYS A 147 1.78 5.32 21.83
CA LYS A 147 2.25 5.02 23.18
C LYS A 147 3.63 5.63 23.41
N SER A 148 4.14 5.54 24.65
CA SER A 148 5.50 5.98 24.97
C SER A 148 6.52 5.31 24.04
N PRO A 149 7.57 6.02 23.59
CA PRO A 149 8.56 5.49 22.66
C PRO A 149 9.17 4.18 23.15
N MET A 150 9.09 3.12 22.34
CA MET A 150 9.81 1.89 22.58
C MET A 150 11.28 2.02 22.14
N PRO A 151 12.21 1.29 22.78
CA PRO A 151 13.59 1.21 22.30
C PRO A 151 13.63 0.64 20.87
N PRO A 152 14.58 1.12 20.02
CA PRO A 152 14.67 0.70 18.64
C PRO A 152 14.93 -0.81 18.55
N SER A 153 14.08 -1.51 17.79
CA SER A 153 14.30 -2.92 17.47
C SER A 153 15.44 -3.07 16.45
N PRO A 154 16.20 -4.19 16.49
CA PRO A 154 17.18 -4.50 15.45
C PRO A 154 16.51 -4.48 14.06
N ARG A 155 17.05 -3.68 13.14
CA ARG A 155 16.55 -3.57 11.77
C ARG A 155 17.38 -4.41 10.83
N VAL A 156 16.71 -5.19 10.00
CA VAL A 156 17.32 -5.87 8.85
C VAL A 156 17.18 -4.94 7.65
N PRO A 157 18.27 -4.57 6.95
CA PRO A 157 18.18 -3.78 5.74
C PRO A 157 17.28 -4.45 4.70
N ILE A 158 16.40 -3.69 4.04
CA ILE A 158 15.50 -4.24 3.03
C ILE A 158 16.26 -4.90 1.88
N SER A 159 17.47 -4.43 1.56
CA SER A 159 18.36 -5.02 0.57
C SER A 159 18.72 -6.47 0.92
N THR A 160 18.91 -6.79 2.20
CA THR A 160 19.13 -8.16 2.67
C THR A 160 17.89 -9.02 2.45
N LEU A 161 16.70 -8.48 2.72
CA LEU A 161 15.43 -9.19 2.51
C LEU A 161 15.19 -9.47 1.02
N TYR A 162 15.47 -8.51 0.14
CA TYR A 162 15.42 -8.71 -1.30
C TYR A 162 16.37 -9.81 -1.77
N GLN A 163 17.62 -9.83 -1.30
CA GLN A 163 18.57 -10.89 -1.65
C GLN A 163 18.08 -12.28 -1.26
N ILE A 164 17.37 -12.42 -0.14
CA ILE A 164 16.79 -13.69 0.29
C ILE A 164 15.69 -14.13 -0.68
N ILE A 165 14.80 -13.22 -1.06
CA ILE A 165 13.71 -13.50 -2.02
C ILE A 165 14.27 -13.85 -3.39
N ASP A 166 15.25 -13.11 -3.89
CA ASP A 166 15.87 -13.36 -5.20
C ASP A 166 16.55 -14.72 -5.24
N LYS A 167 17.27 -15.10 -4.18
CA LYS A 167 17.85 -16.44 -4.03
C LYS A 167 16.78 -17.52 -4.04
N SER A 168 15.63 -17.28 -3.41
CA SER A 168 14.50 -18.24 -3.40
C SER A 168 13.85 -18.37 -4.77
N HIS A 169 13.67 -17.26 -5.49
CA HIS A 169 13.08 -17.24 -6.83
C HIS A 169 13.97 -18.00 -7.83
N ASN A 170 15.28 -17.77 -7.78
CA ASN A 170 16.23 -18.38 -8.71
C ASN A 170 16.43 -19.89 -8.48
N LYS A 171 16.20 -20.41 -7.27
CA LYS A 171 16.22 -21.86 -7.00
C LYS A 171 15.13 -22.62 -7.79
N ASN A 172 13.99 -22.00 -8.03
CA ASN A 172 12.86 -22.62 -8.76
C ASN A 172 13.02 -22.52 -10.29
N ALA A 173 13.80 -21.55 -10.79
CA ALA A 173 14.08 -21.44 -12.23
C ALA A 173 14.98 -22.56 -12.76
N GLY A 174 15.79 -23.19 -11.88
CA GLY A 174 16.72 -24.26 -12.24
C GLY A 174 16.13 -25.67 -12.30
N THR A 175 14.85 -25.86 -11.93
CA THR A 175 14.24 -27.20 -11.82
C THR A 175 13.31 -27.59 -12.97
N THR A 176 13.07 -26.70 -13.94
CA THR A 176 12.17 -26.94 -15.09
C THR A 176 12.91 -27.29 -16.39
N SER A 177 14.07 -27.96 -16.30
CA SER A 177 14.71 -28.58 -17.46
C SER A 177 15.06 -30.03 -17.13
N ARG A 178 14.12 -30.90 -17.49
CA ARG A 178 14.27 -32.31 -17.86
C ARG A 178 12.86 -32.89 -17.87
N TYR A 179 12.24 -32.90 -19.04
CA TYR A 179 11.65 -34.04 -19.74
C TYR A 179 11.05 -33.52 -21.05
#